data_AF-A0A6J8BBQ9-F1
#
_entry.id   AF-A0A6J8BBQ9-F1
#
_cell.length_a   1.000
_cell.length_b   1.000
_cell.length_c   1.000
_cell.angle_alpha   90.00
_cell.angle_beta   90.00
_cell.angle_gamma   90.00
#
_symmetry.space_group_name_H-M   'P 1'
#
loop_
_entity.id
_entity.type
_entity.pdbx_description
1 polymer ?
#
loop_
_entity_poly.entity_id
_entity_poly.type
_entity_poly.pdbx_seq_one_letter_code
_entity_poly.pdbx_strand_id
1 'polypeptide(L)'
;MFLQAIEILLQNVRTEREGNWSLHLNSTAAMLPYIYITNRINYSRWLPVYPLDMLSLPLDVELAFQRGEFSIRQKPGKFNGVWSDMATEKSVIKHSKGCDGISGITRQKPTLMRWSLTRHVLADFTSEMKTRSGCSNDKSVENDEVKPIALIRDEDQVQKIVDHVLEKMTDPFATELNPPSLINSSTGMHASKDIQTSLTSAVDDGNTMARSFIDEAFAEGKTRSFFGSTPRSKLKTFEDLTKTTKLKCRKGEILNLHINPELVFRRALVLANSRDDVNVEKVLSFPIGPIPTALFHDYGTMTNHVNPIFAINSKTRHRIVTLSPSSINRIPF
;
A
#
# COMPACT_ATOMS: atom_id res chain seq x y z
N MET A 1 8.58 -12.14 12.38
CA MET A 1 7.24 -11.69 11.91
C MET A 1 7.29 -10.98 10.56
N PHE A 2 7.89 -9.78 10.44
CA PHE A 2 7.81 -8.97 9.21
C PHE A 2 8.49 -9.61 7.99
N LEU A 3 9.74 -10.05 8.13
CA LEU A 3 10.48 -10.71 7.04
C LEU A 3 9.77 -11.98 6.56
N GLN A 4 9.23 -12.78 7.49
CA GLN A 4 8.44 -13.96 7.18
C GLN A 4 7.15 -13.62 6.41
N ALA A 5 6.47 -12.52 6.76
CA ALA A 5 5.31 -12.06 6.02
C ALA A 5 5.67 -11.63 4.59
N ILE A 6 6.81 -10.94 4.41
CA ILE A 6 7.33 -10.59 3.08
C ILE A 6 7.69 -11.84 2.29
N GLU A 7 8.35 -12.81 2.92
CA GLU A 7 8.73 -14.06 2.28
C GLU A 7 7.51 -14.82 1.75
N ILE A 8 6.46 -14.94 2.57
CA ILE A 8 5.18 -15.55 2.16
C ILE A 8 4.55 -14.78 0.98
N LEU A 9 4.57 -13.44 1.02
CA LEU A 9 4.06 -12.62 -0.07
C LEU A 9 4.86 -12.82 -1.36
N LEU A 10 6.19 -12.79 -1.29
CA LEU A 10 7.07 -13.02 -2.44
C LEU A 10 6.92 -14.45 -2.97
N GLN A 11 6.71 -15.43 -2.10
CA GLN A 11 6.42 -16.81 -2.47
C GLN A 11 5.10 -16.89 -3.22
N ASN A 12 4.05 -16.21 -2.74
CA ASN A 12 2.78 -16.15 -3.46
C ASN A 12 2.93 -15.50 -4.84
N VAL A 13 3.65 -14.38 -4.95
CA VAL A 13 3.96 -13.76 -6.25
C VAL A 13 4.72 -14.73 -7.16
N ARG A 14 5.73 -15.42 -6.64
CA ARG A 14 6.49 -16.43 -7.40
C ARG A 14 5.60 -17.54 -7.91
N THR A 15 4.66 -18.03 -7.10
CA THR A 15 3.75 -19.12 -7.50
C THR A 15 2.93 -18.76 -8.72
N GLU A 16 2.43 -17.53 -8.77
CA GLU A 16 1.68 -16.98 -9.90
C GLU A 16 2.58 -16.84 -11.13
N ARG A 17 3.80 -16.31 -10.98
CA ARG A 17 4.75 -16.16 -12.10
C ARG A 17 5.14 -17.51 -12.71
N GLU A 18 5.29 -18.53 -11.88
CA GLU A 18 5.68 -19.89 -12.26
C GLU A 18 4.49 -20.80 -12.63
N GLY A 19 3.26 -20.42 -12.29
CA GLY A 19 2.09 -21.28 -12.43
C GLY A 19 2.14 -22.51 -11.51
N ASN A 20 2.64 -22.37 -10.29
CA ASN A 20 2.72 -23.47 -9.32
C ASN A 20 1.49 -23.48 -8.40
N TRP A 21 0.53 -24.36 -8.69
CA TRP A 21 -0.76 -24.42 -7.99
C TRP A 21 -0.67 -24.83 -6.52
N SER A 22 0.07 -25.91 -6.22
CA SER A 22 0.18 -26.41 -4.85
C SER A 22 0.83 -25.38 -3.92
N LEU A 23 1.86 -24.69 -4.42
CA LEU A 23 2.54 -23.65 -3.64
C LEU A 23 1.68 -22.37 -3.54
N HIS A 24 0.83 -22.09 -4.52
CA HIS A 24 -0.15 -20.99 -4.46
C HIS A 24 -1.13 -21.19 -3.29
N LEU A 25 -1.72 -22.40 -3.17
CA LEU A 25 -2.63 -22.71 -2.07
C LEU A 25 -1.94 -22.66 -0.70
N ASN A 26 -0.73 -23.21 -0.60
CA ASN A 26 0.05 -23.19 0.63
C ASN A 26 0.42 -21.76 1.07
N SER A 27 0.90 -20.93 0.15
CA SER A 27 1.24 -19.52 0.44
C SER A 27 -0.02 -18.71 0.78
N THR A 28 -1.15 -18.98 0.12
CA THR A 28 -2.44 -18.35 0.42
C THR A 28 -2.92 -18.70 1.83
N ALA A 29 -2.83 -19.97 2.24
CA ALA A 29 -3.15 -20.41 3.59
C ALA A 29 -2.17 -19.81 4.63
N ALA A 30 -0.88 -19.71 4.31
CA ALA A 30 0.13 -19.13 5.19
C ALA A 30 -0.07 -17.62 5.42
N MET A 31 -0.74 -16.90 4.52
CA MET A 31 -1.13 -15.49 4.71
C MET A 31 -2.28 -15.31 5.71
N LEU A 32 -3.08 -16.35 5.96
CA LEU A 32 -4.31 -16.26 6.75
C LEU A 32 -4.11 -15.62 8.14
N PRO A 33 -3.11 -16.02 8.95
CA PRO A 33 -2.92 -15.45 10.29
C PRO A 33 -2.65 -13.94 10.25
N TYR A 34 -1.91 -13.49 9.25
CA TYR A 34 -1.59 -12.08 9.05
C TYR A 34 -2.83 -11.26 8.67
N ILE A 35 -3.73 -11.82 7.86
CA ILE A 35 -4.99 -11.17 7.45
C ILE A 35 -5.94 -11.01 8.65
N TYR A 36 -6.01 -12.01 9.53
CA TYR A 36 -6.79 -11.93 10.77
C TYR A 36 -6.21 -10.93 11.77
N ILE A 37 -4.90 -11.03 12.06
CA ILE A 37 -4.28 -10.16 13.07
C ILE A 37 -4.24 -8.69 12.64
N THR A 38 -4.19 -8.41 11.33
CA THR A 38 -4.21 -7.03 10.79
C THR A 38 -5.60 -6.47 10.52
N ASN A 39 -6.66 -7.14 10.99
CA ASN A 39 -8.05 -6.68 10.87
C ASN A 39 -8.52 -6.45 9.42
N ARG A 40 -8.04 -7.26 8.47
CA ARG A 40 -8.49 -7.19 7.07
C ARG A 40 -9.78 -8.00 6.88
N ILE A 41 -10.85 -7.56 7.55
CA ILE A 41 -12.11 -8.31 7.72
C ILE A 41 -12.72 -8.80 6.40
N ASN A 42 -12.69 -7.96 5.36
CA ASN A 42 -13.22 -8.32 4.05
C ASN A 42 -12.48 -9.53 3.45
N TYR A 43 -11.17 -9.61 3.67
CA TYR A 43 -10.34 -10.72 3.21
C TYR A 43 -10.39 -11.89 4.20
N SER A 44 -10.34 -11.64 5.51
CA SER A 44 -10.29 -12.69 6.54
C SER A 44 -11.50 -13.63 6.47
N ARG A 45 -12.65 -13.13 6.03
CA ARG A 45 -13.87 -13.92 5.88
C ARG A 45 -13.83 -14.88 4.70
N TRP A 46 -13.37 -14.44 3.54
CA TRP A 46 -13.40 -15.22 2.29
C TRP A 46 -12.12 -15.99 2.03
N LEU A 47 -10.99 -15.55 2.60
CA LEU A 47 -9.70 -16.20 2.41
C LEU A 47 -9.66 -17.65 2.94
N PRO A 48 -10.35 -18.06 4.02
CA PRO A 48 -10.47 -19.47 4.40
C PRO A 48 -11.31 -20.30 3.41
N VAL A 49 -12.33 -19.69 2.80
CA VAL A 49 -13.24 -20.36 1.85
C VAL A 49 -12.48 -20.70 0.57
N TYR A 50 -11.66 -19.77 0.09
CA TYR A 50 -10.95 -19.92 -1.17
C TYR A 50 -10.14 -21.24 -1.27
N PRO A 51 -9.22 -21.58 -0.34
CA PRO A 51 -8.50 -22.85 -0.38
C PRO A 51 -9.42 -24.07 -0.31
N LEU A 52 -10.53 -24.02 0.43
CA LEU A 52 -11.48 -25.14 0.52
C LEU A 52 -12.18 -25.39 -0.82
N ASP A 53 -12.62 -24.32 -1.48
CA ASP A 53 -13.21 -24.41 -2.82
C ASP A 53 -12.16 -24.89 -3.84
N MET A 54 -10.92 -24.41 -3.71
CA MET A 54 -9.83 -24.78 -4.60
C MET A 54 -9.36 -26.24 -4.42
N LEU A 55 -9.59 -26.84 -3.25
CA LEU A 55 -9.33 -28.26 -2.99
C LEU A 55 -10.46 -29.18 -3.45
N SER A 56 -11.62 -28.62 -3.82
CA SER A 56 -12.81 -29.35 -4.27
C SER A 56 -13.18 -29.07 -5.73
N LEU A 57 -12.18 -28.69 -6.53
CA LEU A 57 -12.36 -28.42 -7.96
C LEU A 57 -12.71 -29.70 -8.75
N PRO A 58 -13.49 -29.57 -9.84
CA PRO A 58 -13.63 -30.64 -10.82
C PRO A 58 -12.27 -31.12 -11.34
N LEU A 59 -12.14 -32.42 -11.61
CA LEU A 59 -10.87 -33.06 -11.97
C LEU A 59 -10.18 -32.42 -13.18
N ASP A 60 -10.96 -32.05 -14.20
CA ASP A 60 -10.47 -31.38 -15.40
C ASP A 60 -9.86 -30.00 -15.10
N VAL A 61 -10.50 -29.23 -14.22
CA VAL A 61 -10.02 -27.92 -13.76
C VAL A 61 -8.79 -28.07 -12.86
N GLU A 62 -8.82 -29.03 -11.93
CA GLU A 62 -7.69 -29.31 -11.06
C GLU A 62 -6.44 -29.67 -11.89
N LEU A 63 -6.58 -30.57 -12.87
CA LEU A 63 -5.49 -30.96 -13.75
C LEU A 63 -4.96 -29.76 -14.57
N ALA A 64 -5.85 -28.89 -15.06
CA ALA A 64 -5.44 -27.65 -15.74
C ALA A 64 -4.63 -26.73 -14.81
N PHE A 65 -5.08 -26.56 -13.57
CA PHE A 65 -4.40 -25.72 -12.59
C PHE A 65 -3.05 -26.33 -12.17
N GLN A 66 -2.97 -27.64 -11.98
CA GLN A 66 -1.71 -28.35 -11.70
C GLN A 66 -0.70 -28.22 -12.87
N ARG A 67 -1.17 -28.09 -14.12
CA ARG A 67 -0.32 -27.74 -15.28
C ARG A 67 0.09 -26.26 -15.33
N GLY A 68 -0.41 -25.43 -14.41
CA GLY A 68 -0.13 -24.01 -14.32
C GLY A 68 -0.99 -23.12 -15.20
N GLU A 69 -2.11 -23.64 -15.72
CA GLU A 69 -3.02 -22.91 -16.62
C GLU A 69 -3.88 -21.85 -15.89
N PHE A 70 -3.84 -21.80 -14.56
CA PHE A 70 -4.49 -20.74 -13.78
C PHE A 70 -3.79 -19.37 -13.95
N SER A 71 -2.50 -19.38 -14.28
CA SER A 71 -1.71 -18.19 -14.51
C SER A 71 -1.60 -17.88 -16.00
N ILE A 72 -1.89 -16.63 -16.38
CA ILE A 72 -1.95 -16.23 -17.78
C ILE A 72 -0.56 -15.83 -18.27
N ARG A 73 -0.13 -16.41 -19.40
CA ARG A 73 1.16 -16.11 -20.03
C ARG A 73 0.97 -15.55 -21.42
N GLN A 74 1.53 -14.37 -21.68
CA GLN A 74 1.53 -13.76 -23.02
C GLN A 74 2.72 -14.18 -23.87
N LYS A 75 3.82 -14.56 -23.21
CA LYS A 75 5.07 -15.00 -23.84
C LYS A 75 5.51 -16.33 -23.23
N PRO A 76 6.19 -17.20 -24.01
CA PRO A 76 6.80 -18.39 -23.44
C PRO A 76 7.85 -18.01 -22.38
N GLY A 77 7.97 -18.82 -21.33
CA GLY A 77 8.92 -18.61 -20.24
C GLY A 77 8.39 -19.10 -18.89
N LYS A 78 9.32 -19.44 -17.99
CA LYS A 78 9.00 -20.06 -16.69
C LYS A 78 8.54 -19.06 -15.62
N PHE A 79 8.80 -17.76 -15.76
CA PHE A 79 8.50 -16.72 -14.75
C PHE A 79 7.68 -15.54 -15.32
N ASN A 80 6.89 -15.82 -16.36
CA ASN A 80 6.17 -14.81 -17.13
C ASN A 80 4.65 -14.84 -16.91
N GLY A 81 4.19 -15.65 -15.95
CA GLY A 81 2.80 -15.70 -15.54
C GLY A 81 2.32 -14.39 -14.93
N VAL A 82 1.06 -14.04 -15.15
CA VAL A 82 0.37 -12.92 -14.51
C VAL A 82 -1.02 -13.37 -14.07
N TRP A 83 -1.47 -12.81 -12.96
CA TRP A 83 -2.82 -13.03 -12.44
C TRP A 83 -3.87 -12.59 -13.47
N SER A 84 -5.00 -13.29 -13.48
CA SER A 84 -6.03 -13.15 -14.51
C SER A 84 -6.58 -11.74 -14.63
N ASP A 85 -6.82 -11.06 -13.51
CA ASP A 85 -7.28 -9.67 -13.50
C ASP A 85 -6.18 -8.71 -14.01
N MET A 86 -4.89 -8.93 -13.71
CA MET A 86 -3.80 -8.15 -14.35
C MET A 86 -3.77 -8.34 -15.85
N ALA A 87 -3.90 -9.60 -16.29
CA ALA A 87 -3.81 -9.93 -17.70
C ALA A 87 -4.96 -9.25 -18.44
N THR A 88 -6.15 -9.27 -17.85
CA THR A 88 -7.36 -8.61 -18.36
C THR A 88 -7.21 -7.10 -18.35
N GLU A 89 -6.67 -6.51 -17.28
CA GLU A 89 -6.41 -5.07 -17.20
C GLU A 89 -5.39 -4.62 -18.26
N LYS A 90 -4.29 -5.37 -18.44
CA LYS A 90 -3.24 -5.08 -19.42
C LYS A 90 -3.65 -5.33 -20.87
N SER A 91 -4.62 -6.20 -21.11
CA SER A 91 -5.10 -6.56 -22.44
C SER A 91 -6.45 -5.90 -22.72
N VAL A 92 -7.55 -6.61 -22.45
CA VAL A 92 -8.90 -6.23 -22.85
C VAL A 92 -9.26 -4.85 -22.31
N ILE A 93 -9.06 -4.57 -21.02
CA ILE A 93 -9.54 -3.33 -20.40
C ILE A 93 -8.70 -2.14 -20.82
N LYS A 94 -7.36 -2.25 -20.84
CA LYS A 94 -6.48 -1.18 -21.34
C LYS A 94 -6.90 -0.70 -22.73
N HIS A 95 -7.10 -1.63 -23.66
CA HIS A 95 -7.56 -1.27 -25.00
C HIS A 95 -9.01 -0.73 -24.98
N SER A 96 -9.83 -1.10 -23.99
CA SER A 96 -11.24 -0.68 -23.92
C SER A 96 -11.38 0.72 -23.35
N LYS A 97 -10.41 1.17 -22.57
CA LYS A 97 -10.37 2.52 -22.00
C LYS A 97 -9.56 3.51 -22.86
N GLY A 98 -8.90 3.04 -23.92
CA GLY A 98 -8.12 3.88 -24.85
C GLY A 98 -9.00 4.77 -25.74
N CYS A 99 -8.35 5.60 -26.58
CA CYS A 99 -9.03 6.57 -27.45
C CYS A 99 -10.09 5.96 -28.39
N ASP A 100 -9.90 4.70 -28.82
CA ASP A 100 -10.86 3.96 -29.67
C ASP A 100 -11.65 2.89 -28.89
N GLY A 101 -11.73 3.08 -27.58
CA GLY A 101 -12.35 2.16 -26.64
C GLY A 101 -13.86 2.32 -26.50
N ILE A 102 -14.43 1.71 -25.45
CA ILE A 102 -15.85 1.81 -25.10
C ILE A 102 -16.22 3.13 -24.41
N SER A 103 -15.23 3.99 -24.14
CA SER A 103 -15.45 5.28 -23.50
C SER A 103 -16.35 6.15 -24.39
N GLY A 104 -17.47 6.64 -23.85
CA GLY A 104 -18.46 7.44 -24.59
C GLY A 104 -19.53 6.64 -25.34
N ILE A 105 -19.33 5.34 -25.61
CA ILE A 105 -20.32 4.48 -26.31
C ILE A 105 -21.09 3.52 -25.39
N THR A 106 -20.72 3.44 -24.10
CA THR A 106 -21.33 2.54 -23.10
C THR A 106 -22.84 2.72 -22.92
N ARG A 107 -23.37 3.93 -23.15
CA ARG A 107 -24.81 4.22 -23.06
C ARG A 107 -25.59 3.85 -24.32
N GLN A 108 -24.91 3.54 -25.43
CA GLN A 108 -25.52 3.19 -26.71
C GLN A 108 -25.42 1.69 -26.95
N LYS A 109 -26.42 0.93 -26.48
CA LYS A 109 -26.43 -0.55 -26.55
C LYS A 109 -26.12 -1.12 -27.94
N PRO A 110 -26.67 -0.60 -29.07
CA PRO A 110 -26.35 -1.12 -30.39
C PRO A 110 -24.88 -0.91 -30.79
N THR A 111 -24.32 0.27 -30.46
CA THR A 111 -22.92 0.63 -30.72
C THR A 111 -21.97 -0.21 -29.89
N LEU A 112 -22.28 -0.40 -28.60
CA LEU A 112 -21.52 -1.26 -27.69
C LEU A 112 -21.51 -2.71 -28.18
N MET A 113 -22.67 -3.26 -28.57
CA MET A 113 -22.77 -4.61 -29.13
C MET A 113 -21.94 -4.78 -30.40
N ARG A 114 -22.01 -3.80 -31.32
CA ARG A 114 -21.21 -3.82 -32.54
C ARG A 114 -19.71 -3.82 -32.21
N TRP A 115 -19.28 -2.91 -31.34
CA TRP A 115 -17.89 -2.84 -30.91
C TRP A 115 -17.42 -4.15 -30.27
N SER A 116 -18.20 -4.75 -29.37
CA SER A 116 -17.86 -6.02 -28.72
C SER A 116 -17.71 -7.16 -29.73
N LEU A 117 -18.57 -7.22 -30.75
CA LEU A 117 -18.52 -8.26 -31.77
C LEU A 117 -17.41 -8.04 -32.80
N THR A 118 -17.08 -6.81 -33.18
CA THR A 118 -16.11 -6.55 -34.26
C THR A 118 -14.68 -6.32 -33.76
N ARG A 119 -14.48 -6.08 -32.46
CA ARG A 119 -13.20 -5.64 -31.93
C ARG A 119 -12.04 -6.60 -32.21
N HIS A 120 -12.24 -7.90 -32.01
CA HIS A 120 -11.16 -8.88 -32.18
C HIS A 120 -10.65 -8.86 -33.63
N VAL A 121 -11.56 -8.83 -34.60
CA VAL A 121 -11.23 -8.68 -36.03
C VAL A 121 -10.49 -7.36 -36.31
N LEU A 122 -10.96 -6.25 -35.75
CA LEU A 122 -10.29 -4.95 -35.91
C LEU A 122 -8.89 -4.93 -35.27
N ALA A 123 -8.70 -5.62 -34.15
CA ALA A 123 -7.39 -5.75 -33.51
C ALA A 123 -6.41 -6.53 -34.41
N ASP A 124 -6.86 -7.63 -35.03
CA ASP A 124 -6.06 -8.41 -35.96
C ASP A 124 -5.66 -7.57 -37.20
N PHE A 125 -6.63 -6.85 -37.80
CA PHE A 125 -6.34 -5.92 -38.89
C PHE A 125 -5.36 -4.84 -38.48
N THR A 126 -5.52 -4.25 -37.28
CA THR A 126 -4.62 -3.21 -36.79
C THR A 126 -3.22 -3.75 -36.57
N SER A 127 -3.09 -4.97 -36.04
CA SER A 127 -1.81 -5.66 -35.85
C SER A 127 -1.11 -5.92 -37.18
N GLU A 128 -1.83 -6.48 -38.15
CA GLU A 128 -1.31 -6.77 -39.49
C GLU A 128 -0.91 -5.49 -40.24
N MET A 129 -1.75 -4.44 -40.16
CA MET A 129 -1.45 -3.13 -40.73
C MET A 129 -0.20 -2.50 -40.12
N LYS A 130 -0.01 -2.62 -38.80
CA LYS A 130 1.18 -2.12 -38.10
C LYS A 130 2.45 -2.87 -38.51
N THR A 131 2.35 -4.18 -38.73
CA THR A 131 3.45 -4.99 -39.28
C THR A 131 3.79 -4.56 -40.70
N ARG A 132 2.77 -4.39 -41.56
CA ARG A 132 2.95 -4.01 -42.97
C ARG A 132 3.42 -2.57 -43.18
N SER A 133 3.01 -1.65 -42.32
CA SER A 133 3.39 -0.24 -42.44
C SER A 133 4.86 0.02 -42.09
N GLY A 134 5.60 -0.98 -41.63
CA GLY A 134 6.97 -0.83 -41.13
C GLY A 134 7.06 0.05 -39.88
N CYS A 135 5.91 0.38 -39.26
CA CYS A 135 5.83 1.11 -37.99
C CYS A 135 5.99 0.18 -36.79
N SER A 136 6.49 -1.05 -36.98
CA SER A 136 7.06 -1.81 -35.88
C SER A 136 8.21 -1.00 -35.32
N ASN A 137 7.98 -0.36 -34.17
CA ASN A 137 9.05 0.12 -33.32
C ASN A 137 9.79 -1.11 -32.75
N ASP A 138 10.50 -1.84 -33.62
CA ASP A 138 11.53 -2.81 -33.29
C ASP A 138 12.87 -2.11 -33.04
N LYS A 139 12.86 -0.77 -33.00
CA LYS A 139 13.77 -0.10 -32.09
C LYS A 139 13.36 -0.61 -30.72
N SER A 140 14.13 -1.56 -30.18
CA SER A 140 14.25 -1.73 -28.74
C SER A 140 14.41 -0.31 -28.22
N VAL A 141 13.33 0.28 -27.73
CA VAL A 141 13.43 1.48 -26.92
C VAL A 141 14.15 0.93 -25.72
N GLU A 142 15.49 0.98 -25.76
CA GLU A 142 16.30 0.76 -24.58
C GLU A 142 15.60 1.57 -23.52
N ASN A 143 15.12 0.87 -22.50
CA ASN A 143 14.32 1.47 -21.45
C ASN A 143 15.10 2.71 -20.99
N ASP A 144 14.45 3.87 -20.86
CA ASP A 144 15.17 5.14 -20.60
C ASP A 144 16.05 5.03 -19.34
N GLU A 145 15.69 4.10 -18.44
CA GLU A 145 16.41 3.71 -17.23
C GLU A 145 17.75 2.98 -17.48
N VAL A 146 17.96 2.36 -18.65
CA VAL A 146 19.20 1.65 -19.03
C VAL A 146 20.22 2.59 -19.67
N LYS A 147 19.83 3.83 -19.99
CA LYS A 147 20.75 4.81 -20.58
C LYS A 147 21.87 5.13 -19.59
N PRO A 148 23.12 5.34 -20.06
CA PRO A 148 24.27 5.61 -19.18
C PRO A 148 24.05 6.76 -18.18
N ILE A 149 23.35 7.82 -18.60
CA ILE A 149 23.03 8.97 -17.75
C ILE A 149 22.08 8.57 -16.61
N ALA A 150 21.09 7.72 -16.88
CA ALA A 150 20.16 7.22 -15.86
C ALA A 150 20.90 6.32 -14.87
N LEU A 151 21.74 5.40 -15.35
CA LEU A 151 22.54 4.50 -14.50
C LEU A 151 23.47 5.28 -13.55
N ILE A 152 24.16 6.32 -14.03
CA ILE A 152 25.03 7.15 -13.18
C ILE A 152 24.22 7.87 -12.10
N ARG A 153 23.07 8.43 -12.47
CA ARG A 153 22.19 9.12 -11.51
C ARG A 153 21.63 8.16 -10.47
N ASP A 154 21.19 6.98 -10.91
CA ASP A 154 20.60 5.97 -10.04
C ASP A 154 21.66 5.41 -9.08
N GLU A 155 22.90 5.20 -9.54
CA GLU A 155 24.04 4.82 -8.68
C GLU A 155 24.34 5.91 -7.64
N ASP A 156 24.40 7.19 -8.02
CA ASP A 156 24.59 8.31 -7.08
C ASP A 156 23.46 8.39 -6.04
N GLN A 157 22.22 8.09 -6.43
CA GLN A 157 21.09 8.02 -5.51
C GLN A 157 21.18 6.81 -4.57
N VAL A 158 21.57 5.64 -5.09
CA VAL A 158 21.80 4.43 -4.29
C VAL A 158 22.89 4.68 -3.27
N GLN A 159 24.03 5.28 -3.66
CA GLN A 159 25.12 5.58 -2.74
C GLN A 159 24.66 6.53 -1.62
N LYS A 160 23.90 7.58 -1.94
CA LYS A 160 23.31 8.48 -0.92
C LYS A 160 22.41 7.74 0.07
N ILE A 161 21.64 6.75 -0.40
CA ILE A 161 20.81 5.93 0.48
C ILE A 161 21.69 5.02 1.35
N VAL A 162 22.70 4.38 0.76
CA VAL A 162 23.65 3.53 1.49
C VAL A 162 24.38 4.32 2.57
N ASP A 163 24.94 5.48 2.23
CA ASP A 163 25.62 6.37 3.17
C ASP A 163 24.67 6.78 4.30
N HIS A 164 23.43 7.13 3.97
CA HIS A 164 22.44 7.49 4.99
C HIS A 164 22.10 6.31 5.92
N VAL A 165 21.93 5.10 5.37
CA VAL A 165 21.64 3.90 6.17
C VAL A 165 22.82 3.56 7.09
N LEU A 166 24.05 3.62 6.59
CA LEU A 166 25.24 3.27 7.36
C LEU A 166 25.60 4.32 8.42
N GLU A 167 25.44 5.62 8.12
CA GLU A 167 25.87 6.69 9.03
C GLU A 167 24.78 7.16 10.00
N LYS A 168 23.50 7.11 9.61
CA LYS A 168 22.40 7.75 10.35
C LYS A 168 21.38 6.78 10.92
N MET A 169 21.22 5.60 10.31
CA MET A 169 20.29 4.60 10.82
C MET A 169 20.98 3.66 11.80
N THR A 170 20.22 3.16 12.77
CA THR A 170 20.66 2.08 13.63
C THR A 170 20.66 0.80 12.80
N ASP A 171 21.82 0.14 12.68
CA ASP A 171 21.90 -1.16 12.04
C ASP A 171 21.06 -2.18 12.84
N PRO A 172 19.93 -2.69 12.28
CA PRO A 172 19.06 -3.61 12.99
C PRO A 172 19.66 -5.02 13.13
N PHE A 173 20.74 -5.34 12.40
CA PHE A 173 21.41 -6.64 12.42
C PHE A 173 22.62 -6.70 13.36
N ALA A 174 23.04 -5.56 13.92
CA ALA A 174 24.09 -5.48 14.91
C ALA A 174 23.61 -5.99 16.29
N THR A 175 23.38 -7.30 16.41
CA THR A 175 22.79 -7.95 17.60
C THR A 175 23.60 -7.75 18.88
N GLU A 176 24.91 -7.49 18.78
CA GLU A 176 25.79 -7.23 19.93
C GLU A 176 25.69 -5.79 20.46
N LEU A 177 25.39 -4.84 19.56
CA LEU A 177 25.32 -3.41 19.88
C LEU A 177 23.90 -2.99 20.32
N ASN A 178 22.89 -3.75 19.89
CA ASN A 178 21.49 -3.43 20.15
C ASN A 178 20.94 -4.13 21.40
N PRO A 179 20.10 -3.45 22.20
CA PRO A 179 19.41 -4.10 23.31
C PRO A 179 18.46 -5.20 22.80
N PRO A 180 18.14 -6.24 23.60
CA PRO A 180 17.28 -7.38 23.23
C PRO A 180 15.79 -7.00 23.19
N SER A 181 15.47 -5.96 22.44
CA SER A 181 14.12 -5.39 22.26
C SER A 181 13.83 -5.28 20.77
N LEU A 182 12.56 -5.37 20.39
CA LEU A 182 12.18 -5.14 18.98
C LEU A 182 12.44 -3.68 18.61
N ILE A 183 13.02 -3.46 17.44
CA ILE A 183 13.31 -2.13 16.90
C ILE A 183 12.47 -1.90 15.65
N ASN A 184 11.89 -0.72 15.53
CA ASN A 184 11.27 -0.29 14.28
C ASN A 184 12.36 0.16 13.30
N SER A 185 12.51 -0.56 12.18
CA SER A 185 13.57 -0.29 11.19
C SER A 185 13.49 1.08 10.53
N SER A 186 12.30 1.69 10.45
CA SER A 186 12.13 3.02 9.85
C SER A 186 12.45 4.16 10.81
N THR A 187 12.29 3.96 12.12
CA THR A 187 12.40 5.04 13.12
C THR A 187 13.50 4.81 14.16
N GLY A 188 14.09 3.62 14.20
CA GLY A 188 15.07 3.22 15.22
C GLY A 188 14.48 3.06 16.62
N MET A 189 13.15 3.10 16.77
CA MET A 189 12.52 3.08 18.09
C MET A 189 12.46 1.67 18.69
N HIS A 190 12.76 1.58 19.99
CA HIS A 190 12.59 0.37 20.78
C HIS A 190 11.12 0.14 21.18
N ALA A 191 10.67 -1.10 21.08
CA ALA A 191 9.35 -1.52 21.53
C ALA A 191 9.26 -1.52 23.07
N SER A 192 8.10 -1.15 23.60
CA SER A 192 7.77 -1.43 24.99
C SER A 192 7.58 -2.94 25.19
N LYS A 193 7.70 -3.43 26.43
CA LYS A 193 7.51 -4.86 26.74
C LYS A 193 6.17 -5.39 26.23
N ASP A 194 5.09 -4.62 26.43
CA ASP A 194 3.75 -4.92 25.93
C ASP A 194 3.69 -5.09 24.42
N ILE A 195 4.31 -4.18 23.66
CA ILE A 195 4.33 -4.23 22.19
C ILE A 195 5.20 -5.39 21.72
N GLN A 196 6.33 -5.63 22.39
CA GLN A 196 7.21 -6.74 22.07
C GLN A 196 6.51 -8.09 22.22
N THR A 197 5.81 -8.31 23.33
CA THR A 197 5.01 -9.52 23.52
C THR A 197 3.92 -9.63 22.45
N SER A 198 3.16 -8.56 22.22
CA SER A 198 2.05 -8.57 21.25
C SER A 198 2.51 -8.81 19.80
N LEU A 199 3.64 -8.26 19.38
CA LEU A 199 4.17 -8.45 18.02
C LEU A 199 4.82 -9.83 17.85
N THR A 200 5.35 -10.40 18.92
CA THR A 200 5.98 -11.74 18.87
C THR A 200 4.91 -12.83 18.83
N SER A 201 3.82 -12.69 19.58
CA SER A 201 2.68 -13.63 19.56
C SER A 201 1.70 -13.41 18.40
N ALA A 202 1.85 -12.33 17.62
CA ALA A 202 0.88 -11.89 16.61
C ALA A 202 0.46 -12.99 15.62
N VAL A 203 1.40 -13.84 15.20
CA VAL A 203 1.11 -14.92 14.24
C VAL A 203 0.31 -16.05 14.91
N ASP A 204 0.64 -16.40 16.14
CA ASP A 204 -0.07 -17.42 16.92
C ASP A 204 -1.48 -16.95 17.30
N ASP A 205 -1.61 -15.67 17.67
CA ASP A 205 -2.90 -15.02 17.92
C ASP A 205 -3.75 -15.00 16.64
N GLY A 206 -3.14 -14.65 15.50
CA GLY A 206 -3.78 -14.69 14.18
C GLY A 206 -4.25 -16.09 13.78
N ASN A 207 -3.44 -17.12 14.06
CA ASN A 207 -3.81 -18.53 13.85
C ASN A 207 -5.01 -18.92 14.73
N THR A 208 -5.00 -18.51 15.99
CA THR A 208 -6.09 -18.79 16.94
C THR A 208 -7.39 -18.13 16.49
N MET A 209 -7.32 -16.87 16.03
CA MET A 209 -8.46 -16.15 15.47
C MET A 209 -8.99 -16.79 14.17
N ALA A 210 -8.09 -17.28 13.31
CA ALA A 210 -8.49 -17.96 12.08
C ALA A 210 -9.19 -19.29 12.39
N ARG A 211 -8.64 -20.10 13.30
CA ARG A 211 -9.23 -21.37 13.73
C ARG A 211 -10.58 -21.17 14.39
N SER A 212 -10.70 -20.23 15.33
CA SER A 212 -11.98 -19.96 15.99
C SER A 212 -13.07 -19.54 14.99
N PHE A 213 -12.73 -18.72 13.99
CA PHE A 213 -13.68 -18.38 12.93
C PHE A 213 -14.07 -19.61 12.10
N ILE A 214 -13.11 -20.46 11.75
CA ILE A 214 -13.37 -21.65 10.95
C ILE A 214 -14.31 -22.60 11.71
N ASP A 215 -14.02 -22.86 12.98
CA ASP A 215 -14.81 -23.74 13.83
C ASP A 215 -16.22 -23.16 14.08
N GLU A 216 -16.34 -21.86 14.37
CA GLU A 216 -17.64 -21.23 14.63
C GLU A 216 -18.54 -21.12 13.38
N ALA A 217 -17.96 -20.89 12.21
CA ALA A 217 -18.68 -20.58 10.98
C ALA A 217 -18.94 -21.80 10.08
N PHE A 218 -18.06 -22.81 10.09
CA PHE A 218 -18.15 -23.98 9.20
C PHE A 218 -18.45 -25.30 9.90
N ALA A 219 -18.31 -25.43 11.23
CA ALA A 219 -18.60 -26.70 11.91
C ALA A 219 -20.08 -27.11 11.87
N GLU A 220 -20.32 -28.41 12.00
CA GLU A 220 -21.65 -28.99 12.17
C GLU A 220 -22.22 -28.55 13.52
N GLY A 221 -23.15 -27.59 13.51
CA GLY A 221 -23.65 -26.91 14.71
C GLY A 221 -23.30 -25.42 14.80
N LYS A 222 -23.07 -24.75 13.65
CA LYS A 222 -22.79 -23.32 13.47
C LYS A 222 -23.29 -22.43 14.61
N THR A 223 -22.37 -21.99 15.46
CA THR A 223 -22.63 -21.05 16.55
C THR A 223 -22.77 -19.61 16.03
N ARG A 224 -22.16 -19.33 14.87
CA ARG A 224 -22.07 -17.97 14.31
C ARG A 224 -22.39 -17.93 12.82
N SER A 225 -23.11 -16.89 12.41
CA SER A 225 -23.33 -16.61 10.98
C SER A 225 -22.04 -16.18 10.30
N PHE A 226 -21.78 -16.71 9.10
CA PHE A 226 -20.65 -16.32 8.25
C PHE A 226 -20.57 -14.81 8.00
N PHE A 227 -21.73 -14.14 7.86
CA PHE A 227 -21.83 -12.70 7.64
C PHE A 227 -21.84 -11.89 8.94
N GLY A 228 -21.80 -12.54 10.10
CA GLY A 228 -21.83 -11.91 11.41
C GLY A 228 -20.59 -11.04 11.68
N SER A 229 -20.73 -10.08 12.60
CA SER A 229 -19.66 -9.17 13.02
C SER A 229 -18.48 -9.94 13.60
N THR A 230 -17.26 -9.66 13.12
CA THR A 230 -16.02 -10.30 13.60
C THR A 230 -15.31 -9.41 14.61
N PRO A 231 -14.92 -9.93 15.79
CA PRO A 231 -14.15 -9.16 16.75
C PRO A 231 -12.82 -8.75 16.13
N ARG A 232 -12.44 -7.49 16.35
CA ARG A 232 -11.15 -6.97 15.91
C ARG A 232 -10.04 -7.49 16.81
N SER A 233 -8.88 -7.77 16.22
CA SER A 233 -7.65 -8.04 16.96
C SER A 233 -7.29 -6.83 17.82
N LYS A 234 -6.73 -7.13 18.99
CA LYS A 234 -6.16 -6.13 19.92
C LYS A 234 -4.63 -6.08 19.78
N LEU A 235 -4.13 -6.24 18.56
CA LEU A 235 -2.69 -6.22 18.28
C LEU A 235 -2.14 -4.83 18.66
N LYS A 236 -1.18 -4.80 19.58
CA LYS A 236 -0.46 -3.58 19.91
C LYS A 236 0.70 -3.38 18.94
N THR A 237 0.84 -2.17 18.41
CA THR A 237 1.92 -1.81 17.47
C THR A 237 2.67 -0.58 17.95
N PHE A 238 3.71 -0.17 17.21
CA PHE A 238 4.42 1.08 17.50
C PHE A 238 3.50 2.31 17.44
N GLU A 239 2.38 2.27 16.72
CA GLU A 239 1.38 3.36 16.70
C GLU A 239 0.82 3.65 18.10
N ASP A 240 0.72 2.63 18.96
CA ASP A 240 0.23 2.79 20.34
C ASP A 240 1.21 3.53 21.26
N LEU A 241 2.45 3.74 20.82
CA LEU A 241 3.40 4.63 21.51
C LEU A 241 3.11 6.11 21.23
N THR A 242 2.32 6.44 20.19
CA THR A 242 2.04 7.85 19.86
C THR A 242 1.24 8.51 20.98
N LYS A 243 1.56 9.78 21.28
CA LYS A 243 0.79 10.51 22.29
C LYS A 243 -0.59 10.85 21.72
N THR A 244 -1.62 10.50 22.46
CA THR A 244 -3.01 10.78 22.11
C THR A 244 -3.52 12.04 22.79
N THR A 245 -4.45 12.73 22.13
CA THR A 245 -5.17 13.87 22.70
C THR A 245 -6.41 13.39 23.42
N LYS A 246 -6.59 13.82 24.68
CA LYS A 246 -7.81 13.54 25.45
C LYS A 246 -8.89 14.54 25.06
N LEU A 247 -9.98 14.07 24.45
CA LEU A 247 -11.15 14.88 24.14
C LEU A 247 -12.31 14.46 25.05
N LYS A 248 -12.91 15.43 25.73
CA LYS A 248 -14.12 15.21 26.51
C LYS A 248 -15.33 15.42 25.61
N CYS A 249 -16.09 14.36 25.36
CA CYS A 249 -17.33 14.43 24.59
C CYS A 249 -18.48 14.98 25.44
N ARG A 250 -19.54 15.44 24.74
CA ARG A 250 -20.74 16.06 25.34
C ARG A 250 -21.47 15.15 26.35
N LYS A 251 -21.26 13.84 26.28
CA LYS A 251 -21.79 12.82 27.21
C LYS A 251 -20.89 12.55 28.43
N GLY A 252 -19.79 13.29 28.61
CA GLY A 252 -18.86 13.08 29.71
C GLY A 252 -17.79 11.99 29.47
N GLU A 253 -17.92 11.20 28.40
CA GLU A 253 -16.92 10.23 27.98
C GLU A 253 -15.63 10.94 27.53
N ILE A 254 -14.48 10.44 27.99
CA ILE A 254 -13.15 10.89 27.55
C ILE A 254 -12.66 9.94 26.46
N LEU A 255 -12.52 10.47 25.25
CA LEU A 255 -11.97 9.75 24.11
C LEU A 255 -10.50 10.15 23.94
N ASN A 256 -9.62 9.15 23.96
CA ASN A 256 -8.21 9.32 23.59
C ASN A 256 -8.11 9.09 22.08
N LEU A 257 -7.84 10.15 21.33
CA LEU A 257 -7.77 10.09 19.88
C LEU A 257 -6.39 10.50 19.39
N HIS A 258 -5.88 9.78 18.40
CA HIS A 258 -4.76 10.24 17.61
C HIS A 258 -5.27 11.28 16.62
N ILE A 259 -4.92 12.54 16.83
CA ILE A 259 -5.34 13.65 15.98
C ILE A 259 -4.13 14.09 15.17
N ASN A 260 -4.20 13.93 13.84
CA ASN A 260 -3.15 14.42 12.95
C ASN A 260 -3.11 15.96 13.03
N PRO A 261 -2.03 16.57 13.55
CA PRO A 261 -1.95 18.02 13.74
C PRO A 261 -1.99 18.78 12.41
N GLU A 262 -1.43 18.21 11.34
CA GLU A 262 -1.45 18.84 10.02
C GLU A 262 -2.88 18.96 9.47
N LEU A 263 -3.70 17.93 9.65
CA LEU A 263 -5.09 17.97 9.22
C LEU A 263 -5.89 19.03 9.99
N VAL A 264 -5.66 19.14 11.30
CA VAL A 264 -6.30 20.17 12.14
C VAL A 264 -5.85 21.56 11.71
N PHE A 265 -4.55 21.75 11.46
CA PHE A 265 -4.00 23.02 11.01
C PHE A 265 -4.58 23.44 9.65
N ARG A 266 -4.62 22.54 8.67
CA ARG A 266 -5.24 22.79 7.36
C ARG A 266 -6.70 23.21 7.50
N ARG A 267 -7.47 22.51 8.36
CA ARG A 267 -8.87 22.88 8.64
C ARG A 267 -8.99 24.24 9.33
N ALA A 268 -8.09 24.55 10.27
CA ALA A 268 -8.08 25.83 10.96
C ALA A 268 -7.74 27.00 10.02
N LEU A 269 -6.83 26.81 9.06
CA LEU A 269 -6.54 27.81 8.02
C LEU A 269 -7.73 28.03 7.09
N VAL A 270 -8.43 26.96 6.68
CA VAL A 270 -9.67 27.08 5.88
C VAL A 270 -10.74 27.85 6.66
N LEU A 271 -10.88 27.59 7.97
CA LEU A 271 -11.80 28.34 8.83
C LEU A 271 -11.39 29.81 8.92
N ALA A 272 -10.11 30.11 9.06
CA ALA A 272 -9.63 31.49 9.12
C ALA A 272 -9.87 32.28 7.81
N ASN A 273 -9.87 31.59 6.67
CA ASN A 273 -10.20 32.20 5.38
C ASN A 273 -11.70 32.34 5.11
N SER A 274 -12.55 31.60 5.81
CA SER A 274 -13.99 31.52 5.54
C SER A 274 -14.86 32.20 6.61
N ARG A 275 -14.30 32.48 7.78
CA ARG A 275 -15.03 33.01 8.92
C ARG A 275 -14.33 34.22 9.52
N ASP A 276 -15.08 35.31 9.68
CA ASP A 276 -14.56 36.56 10.23
C ASP A 276 -14.22 36.46 11.74
N ASP A 277 -14.77 35.48 12.46
CA ASP A 277 -14.53 35.27 13.90
C ASP A 277 -13.25 34.48 14.24
N VAL A 278 -12.54 33.98 13.22
CA VAL A 278 -11.32 33.19 13.35
C VAL A 278 -10.23 33.84 12.51
N ASN A 279 -9.26 34.51 13.14
CA ASN A 279 -8.08 35.03 12.44
C ASN A 279 -6.91 34.03 12.56
N VAL A 280 -5.94 34.10 11.64
CA VAL A 280 -4.72 33.28 11.63
C VAL A 280 -3.95 33.42 12.95
N GLU A 281 -3.90 34.63 13.53
CA GLU A 281 -3.27 34.87 14.83
C GLU A 281 -3.89 34.00 15.95
N LYS A 282 -5.22 33.89 15.95
CA LYS A 282 -5.97 33.05 16.89
C LYS A 282 -5.79 31.56 16.63
N VAL A 283 -5.54 31.16 15.37
CA VAL A 283 -5.21 29.77 15.03
C VAL A 283 -3.84 29.40 15.57
N LEU A 284 -2.86 30.32 15.50
CA LEU A 284 -1.49 30.10 15.95
C LEU A 284 -1.30 30.23 17.47
N SER A 285 -2.28 30.79 18.19
CA SER A 285 -2.19 30.99 19.64
C SER A 285 -2.44 29.71 20.46
N PHE A 286 -2.95 28.64 19.85
CA PHE A 286 -3.26 27.39 20.54
C PHE A 286 -2.43 26.22 20.01
N PRO A 287 -2.02 25.28 20.89
CA PRO A 287 -1.36 24.06 20.45
C PRO A 287 -2.33 23.20 19.63
N ILE A 288 -1.93 22.89 18.40
CA ILE A 288 -2.74 22.14 17.43
C ILE A 288 -2.82 20.64 17.77
N GLY A 289 -1.80 20.14 18.50
CA GLY A 289 -1.67 18.73 18.85
C GLY A 289 -1.10 18.54 20.26
N PRO A 290 -1.05 17.28 20.72
CA PRO A 290 -0.57 16.94 22.07
C PRO A 290 0.94 17.19 22.23
N ILE A 291 1.67 17.24 21.11
CA ILE A 291 3.10 17.52 21.06
C ILE A 291 3.37 18.49 19.89
N PRO A 292 4.29 19.46 20.02
CA PRO A 292 4.76 20.26 18.90
C PRO A 292 5.59 19.41 17.92
N THR A 293 4.98 19.01 16.79
CA THR A 293 5.63 18.17 15.76
C THR A 293 6.83 18.84 15.08
N ALA A 294 7.00 20.15 15.25
CA ALA A 294 8.18 20.88 14.80
C ALA A 294 9.45 20.56 15.60
N LEU A 295 9.30 20.05 16.83
CA LEU A 295 10.41 19.82 17.77
C LEU A 295 10.49 18.36 18.24
N PHE A 296 9.41 17.60 18.12
CA PHE A 296 9.30 16.25 18.63
C PHE A 296 8.59 15.34 17.62
N HIS A 297 8.94 14.06 17.62
CA HIS A 297 8.18 13.03 16.94
C HIS A 297 6.84 12.79 17.66
N ASP A 298 5.89 12.15 16.98
CA ASP A 298 4.54 11.87 17.49
C ASP A 298 4.53 11.01 18.78
N TYR A 299 5.66 10.36 19.08
CA TYR A 299 5.90 9.53 20.25
C TYR A 299 6.44 10.33 21.46
N GLY A 300 6.78 11.61 21.27
CA GLY A 300 7.27 12.51 22.31
C GLY A 300 8.79 12.58 22.47
N THR A 301 9.56 11.93 21.60
CA THR A 301 11.01 12.09 21.53
C THR A 301 11.38 13.33 20.73
N MET A 302 12.43 14.05 21.12
CA MET A 302 12.89 15.23 20.37
C MET A 302 13.33 14.82 18.96
N THR A 303 12.97 15.61 17.96
CA THR A 303 13.54 15.45 16.62
C THR A 303 15.00 15.85 16.70
N ASN A 304 15.92 14.90 16.56
CA ASN A 304 17.29 15.24 16.21
C ASN A 304 17.21 16.04 14.90
N HIS A 305 17.89 17.18 14.80
CA HIS A 305 17.76 18.19 13.71
C HIS A 305 18.16 17.70 12.29
N VAL A 306 18.02 16.41 11.98
CA VAL A 306 18.44 15.78 10.72
C VAL A 306 17.22 15.13 10.04
N ASN A 307 16.09 15.83 10.00
CA ASN A 307 14.96 15.44 9.15
C ASN A 307 15.04 16.28 7.85
N PRO A 308 15.26 15.67 6.66
CA PRO A 308 15.51 16.41 5.42
C PRO A 308 14.33 17.32 5.00
N ILE A 309 13.12 17.04 5.49
CA ILE A 309 11.93 17.86 5.20
C ILE A 309 12.04 19.27 5.81
N PHE A 310 12.69 19.44 6.97
CA PHE A 310 12.94 20.76 7.54
C PHE A 310 14.09 21.50 6.85
N ALA A 311 15.09 20.77 6.34
CA ALA A 311 16.19 21.33 5.54
C ALA A 311 15.73 21.82 4.15
N ILE A 312 14.65 21.24 3.59
CA ILE A 312 14.02 21.77 2.37
C ILE A 312 13.35 23.12 2.65
N ASN A 313 12.78 23.31 3.85
CA ASN A 313 12.14 24.57 4.24
C ASN A 313 13.12 25.72 4.55
N SER A 314 14.38 25.43 4.90
CA SER A 314 15.40 26.48 5.05
C SER A 314 15.86 27.03 3.69
N LYS A 315 15.89 26.20 2.64
CA LYS A 315 16.15 26.65 1.25
C LYS A 315 15.01 27.49 0.67
N THR A 316 13.74 27.23 1.02
CA THR A 316 12.62 28.10 0.62
C THR A 316 12.57 29.40 1.41
N ARG A 317 13.00 29.44 2.68
CA ARG A 317 13.14 30.69 3.46
C ARG A 317 14.09 31.70 2.79
N HIS A 318 15.20 31.26 2.19
CA HIS A 318 16.10 32.16 1.46
C HIS A 318 15.52 32.70 0.13
N ARG A 319 14.52 32.05 -0.45
CA ARG A 319 13.81 32.57 -1.64
C ARG A 319 12.68 33.54 -1.30
N ILE A 320 12.09 33.44 -0.12
CA ILE A 320 10.98 34.33 0.28
C ILE A 320 11.52 35.66 0.86
N VAL A 321 12.71 35.65 1.49
CA VAL A 321 13.32 36.85 2.10
C VAL A 321 14.00 37.77 1.06
N THR A 322 14.19 37.32 -0.18
CA THR A 322 14.85 38.10 -1.25
C THR A 322 13.88 38.84 -2.19
N LEU A 323 12.56 38.73 -1.99
CA LEU A 323 11.59 39.57 -2.69
C LEU A 323 11.38 40.88 -1.92
N SER A 324 12.15 41.89 -2.32
CA SER A 324 11.94 43.29 -1.94
C SER A 324 10.49 43.75 -2.25
N PRO A 325 9.87 44.65 -1.46
CA PRO A 325 8.48 45.11 -1.65
C PRO A 325 8.23 45.93 -2.92
N SER A 326 9.23 46.12 -3.78
CA SER A 326 9.18 47.05 -4.92
C SER A 326 8.69 46.46 -6.24
N SER A 327 8.25 45.20 -6.30
CA SER A 327 7.89 44.53 -7.56
C SER A 327 6.40 44.19 -7.74
N ILE A 328 5.53 44.57 -6.80
CA ILE A 328 4.07 44.40 -6.98
C ILE A 328 3.53 45.68 -7.61
N ASN A 329 3.75 45.84 -8.91
CA ASN A 329 2.97 46.78 -9.70
C ASN A 329 2.77 46.24 -11.12
N ARG A 330 1.48 46.12 -11.47
CA ARG A 330 0.88 45.92 -12.80
C ARG A 330 0.93 44.50 -13.38
N ILE A 331 -0.21 43.82 -13.25
CA ILE A 331 -0.76 43.01 -14.34
C ILE A 331 -2.16 43.59 -14.60
N PRO A 332 -2.46 44.10 -15.80
CA PRO A 332 -3.76 44.67 -16.13
C PRO A 332 -4.81 43.57 -16.36
N PHE A 333 -6.07 43.98 -16.23
CA PHE A 333 -7.32 43.23 -16.41
C PHE A 333 -7.37 42.32 -17.63
#